data_AF-A0AAD5H428-F1
#
_entry.id   AF-A0AAD5H428-F1
#
_cell.length_a   1.000
_cell.length_b   1.000
_cell.length_c   1.000
_cell.angle_alpha   90.00
_cell.angle_beta   90.00
_cell.angle_gamma   90.00
#
_symmetry.space_group_name_H-M   'P 1'
#
loop_
_entity.id
_entity.type
_entity.pdbx_description
1 polymer ?
#
loop_
_entity_poly.entity_id
_entity_poly.type
_entity_poly.pdbx_seq_one_letter_code
_entity_poly.pdbx_strand_id
1 'polypeptide(L)'
;MAAAAAPPGAFITLAEPHSSETEVKKSRFVGQQYRSSDDGEPGGTAGRPILAAIEGEGLDGVAVLVIRFYGGIKLGAGGLVRAYGGAARDCLRAAPKRQMTPQVQLRLQVPFELLGPVYPLLEQHGAQKQEESYDDAAGVSLVVLLEAGKAQALSAALADATSGRVQAETIG
;
A
#
# COMPACT_ATOMS: atom_id res chain seq x y z
N MET A 1 10.08 -2.45 -21.72
CA MET A 1 8.91 -1.56 -21.86
C MET A 1 8.31 -1.40 -20.47
N ALA A 2 8.34 -0.19 -19.92
CA ALA A 2 8.07 0.07 -18.51
C ALA A 2 6.58 -0.18 -18.16
N ALA A 3 6.34 -1.02 -17.16
CA ALA A 3 5.00 -1.21 -16.59
C ALA A 3 4.66 0.01 -15.72
N ALA A 4 3.64 0.77 -16.14
CA ALA A 4 3.11 1.89 -15.38
C ALA A 4 2.62 1.39 -14.00
N ALA A 5 2.95 2.16 -12.95
CA ALA A 5 2.44 1.91 -11.62
C ALA A 5 0.91 2.01 -11.63
N ALA A 6 0.23 0.93 -11.26
CA ALA A 6 -1.21 0.95 -11.11
C ALA A 6 -1.55 1.81 -9.87
N PRO A 7 -2.57 2.69 -9.94
CA PRO A 7 -2.92 3.58 -8.84
C PRO A 7 -3.37 2.79 -7.61
N PRO A 8 -3.30 3.37 -6.39
CA PRO A 8 -3.83 2.75 -5.18
C PRO A 8 -5.34 2.47 -5.37
N GLY A 9 -5.70 1.20 -5.54
CA GLY A 9 -7.03 0.77 -5.95
C GLY A 9 -7.08 -0.16 -7.17
N ALA A 10 -5.95 -0.52 -7.76
CA ALA A 10 -5.89 -1.45 -8.88
C ALA A 10 -6.35 -2.87 -8.51
N PHE A 11 -7.40 -3.32 -9.19
CA PHE A 11 -8.02 -4.64 -9.05
C PHE A 11 -7.22 -5.68 -9.85
N ILE A 12 -6.76 -6.75 -9.20
CA ILE A 12 -6.31 -7.94 -9.93
C ILE A 12 -7.55 -8.81 -10.18
N THR A 13 -8.17 -8.65 -11.34
CA THR A 13 -9.13 -9.63 -11.87
C THR A 13 -8.34 -10.72 -12.58
N LEU A 14 -8.24 -11.91 -11.98
CA LEU A 14 -7.81 -13.12 -12.67
C LEU A 14 -9.04 -13.97 -12.98
N ALA A 15 -9.84 -13.54 -13.95
CA ALA A 15 -10.79 -14.40 -14.64
C ALA A 15 -11.19 -13.75 -15.98
N GLU A 16 -10.90 -14.44 -17.09
CA GLU A 16 -11.58 -14.14 -18.36
C GLU A 16 -13.01 -14.69 -18.29
N PRO A 17 -14.04 -13.91 -18.62
CA PRO A 17 -15.42 -14.35 -18.51
C PRO A 17 -15.74 -15.37 -19.60
N HIS A 18 -16.31 -16.52 -19.23
CA HIS A 18 -17.03 -17.42 -20.12
C HIS A 18 -18.41 -17.75 -19.52
N SER A 19 -19.44 -17.35 -20.27
CA SER A 19 -20.91 -17.60 -20.21
C SER A 19 -21.63 -18.05 -18.92
N SER A 20 -22.63 -17.22 -18.57
CA SER A 20 -23.99 -17.49 -18.03
C SER A 20 -24.19 -18.43 -16.84
N GLU A 21 -23.71 -18.01 -15.68
CA GLU A 21 -24.42 -17.87 -14.39
C GLU A 21 -23.34 -17.49 -13.38
N THR A 22 -23.02 -16.19 -13.35
CA THR A 22 -21.81 -15.67 -12.70
C THR A 22 -22.15 -15.06 -11.35
N GLU A 23 -21.63 -15.64 -10.27
CA GLU A 23 -21.67 -15.06 -8.93
C GLU A 23 -20.31 -14.40 -8.60
N VAL A 24 -20.31 -13.14 -8.18
CA VAL A 24 -19.12 -12.27 -8.12
C VAL A 24 -18.78 -11.93 -6.67
N LYS A 25 -17.91 -12.72 -6.03
CA LYS A 25 -17.55 -12.57 -4.60
C LYS A 25 -16.37 -11.65 -4.34
N LYS A 26 -16.57 -10.50 -3.69
CA LYS A 26 -15.50 -9.51 -3.44
C LYS A 26 -15.03 -9.51 -1.97
N SER A 27 -13.72 -9.47 -1.76
CA SER A 27 -13.09 -9.13 -0.47
C SER A 27 -12.00 -8.06 -0.68
N ARG A 28 -11.80 -7.18 0.30
CA ARG A 28 -10.78 -6.12 0.26
C ARG A 28 -10.18 -5.91 1.65
N PHE A 29 -8.87 -5.74 1.71
CA PHE A 29 -8.11 -5.31 2.88
C PHE A 29 -7.28 -4.07 2.49
N VAL A 30 -7.53 -2.94 3.17
CA VAL A 30 -6.76 -1.70 3.03
C VAL A 30 -6.50 -1.14 4.42
N GLY A 31 -5.27 -1.25 4.90
CA GLY A 31 -4.89 -0.82 6.23
C GLY A 31 -5.76 -1.51 7.29
N GLN A 32 -6.44 -0.74 8.15
CA GLN A 32 -7.31 -1.29 9.20
C GLN A 32 -8.75 -1.60 8.75
N GLN A 33 -9.06 -1.43 7.46
CA GLN A 33 -10.40 -1.69 6.92
C GLN A 33 -10.42 -3.00 6.16
N TYR A 34 -11.24 -3.94 6.64
CA TYR A 34 -11.51 -5.20 5.96
C TYR A 34 -12.98 -5.32 5.58
N ARG A 35 -13.25 -5.97 4.45
CA ARG A 35 -14.61 -6.35 4.05
C ARG A 35 -14.58 -7.73 3.41
N SER A 36 -15.55 -8.56 3.79
CA SER A 36 -15.81 -9.87 3.20
C SER A 36 -17.30 -10.02 2.88
N SER A 37 -17.63 -10.73 1.80
CA SER A 37 -19.00 -11.07 1.42
C SER A 37 -19.08 -12.55 1.09
N ASP A 38 -20.15 -13.21 1.55
CA ASP A 38 -20.42 -14.60 1.16
C ASP A 38 -21.23 -14.71 -0.14
N ASP A 39 -21.87 -13.61 -0.59
CA ASP A 39 -22.62 -13.49 -1.84
C ASP A 39 -23.41 -14.76 -2.19
N GLY A 40 -24.53 -14.98 -1.49
CA GLY A 40 -25.42 -16.13 -1.71
C GLY A 40 -25.00 -17.45 -1.05
N GLU A 41 -23.72 -17.63 -0.70
CA GLU A 41 -23.25 -18.83 0.02
C GLU A 41 -23.67 -18.82 1.50
N PRO A 42 -23.69 -20.00 2.18
CA PRO A 42 -23.93 -20.06 3.61
C PRO A 42 -22.96 -19.15 4.38
N GLY A 43 -23.48 -18.44 5.38
CA GLY A 43 -22.73 -17.41 6.11
C GLY A 43 -21.38 -17.92 6.66
N GLY A 44 -20.32 -17.18 6.37
CA GLY A 44 -18.95 -17.46 6.78
C GLY A 44 -18.24 -18.56 6.00
N THR A 45 -18.83 -19.09 4.92
CA THR A 45 -18.21 -20.19 4.15
C THR A 45 -17.41 -19.75 2.93
N ALA A 46 -17.51 -18.48 2.51
CA ALA A 46 -16.77 -17.94 1.38
C ALA A 46 -15.93 -16.72 1.76
N GLY A 47 -16.55 -15.64 2.20
CA GLY A 47 -15.89 -14.36 2.43
C GLY A 47 -14.83 -14.41 3.54
N ARG A 48 -15.17 -15.02 4.69
CA ARG A 48 -14.25 -15.17 5.83
C ARG A 48 -13.02 -16.03 5.48
N PRO A 49 -13.17 -17.20 4.84
CA PRO A 49 -12.03 -18.00 4.38
C PRO A 49 -11.09 -17.27 3.42
N ILE A 50 -11.63 -16.44 2.52
CA ILE A 50 -10.81 -15.62 1.61
C ILE A 50 -10.04 -14.56 2.41
N LEU A 51 -10.69 -13.85 3.33
CA LEU A 51 -10.03 -12.86 4.19
C LEU A 51 -8.92 -13.50 5.03
N ALA A 52 -9.17 -14.66 5.63
CA ALA A 52 -8.18 -15.41 6.40
C ALA A 52 -6.97 -15.84 5.54
N ALA A 53 -7.16 -16.05 4.24
CA ALA A 53 -6.06 -16.31 3.31
C ALA A 53 -5.20 -15.06 3.06
N ILE A 54 -5.81 -13.87 2.94
CA ILE A 54 -5.09 -12.59 2.82
C ILE A 54 -4.27 -12.33 4.08
N GLU A 55 -4.89 -12.46 5.26
CA GLU A 55 -4.24 -12.27 6.56
C GLU A 55 -3.11 -13.28 6.79
N GLY A 56 -3.34 -14.55 6.45
CA GLY A 56 -2.35 -15.61 6.61
C GLY A 56 -1.10 -15.45 5.72
N GLU A 57 -1.21 -14.72 4.60
CA GLU A 57 -0.07 -14.38 3.74
C GLU A 57 0.54 -13.01 4.12
N GLY A 58 0.03 -12.33 5.15
CA GLY A 58 0.55 -11.06 5.65
C GLY A 58 0.43 -9.90 4.66
N LEU A 59 -0.60 -9.92 3.80
CA LEU A 59 -0.75 -8.95 2.72
C LEU A 59 -1.69 -7.81 3.09
N ASP A 60 -1.33 -6.60 2.67
CA ASP A 60 -2.15 -5.39 2.78
C ASP A 60 -2.32 -4.73 1.40
N GLY A 61 -3.39 -3.96 1.22
CA GLY A 61 -3.74 -3.28 -0.03
C GLY A 61 -4.27 -4.24 -1.10
N VAL A 62 -4.80 -5.40 -0.71
CA VAL A 62 -5.20 -6.49 -1.61
C VAL A 62 -6.72 -6.67 -1.63
N ALA A 63 -7.24 -7.05 -2.80
CA ALA A 63 -8.60 -7.55 -2.96
C ALA A 63 -8.57 -8.91 -3.65
N VAL A 64 -9.39 -9.85 -3.17
CA VAL A 64 -9.52 -11.19 -3.76
C VAL A 64 -10.96 -11.46 -4.12
N LEU A 65 -11.15 -11.94 -5.36
CA LEU A 65 -12.43 -12.37 -5.89
C LEU A 65 -12.34 -13.84 -6.31
N VAL A 66 -13.29 -14.65 -5.85
CA VAL A 66 -13.40 -16.07 -6.23
C VAL A 66 -14.76 -16.29 -6.88
N ILE A 67 -14.75 -16.63 -8.17
CA ILE A 67 -15.96 -17.01 -8.90
C ILE A 67 -16.10 -18.52 -8.81
N ARG A 68 -17.26 -19.00 -8.37
CA ARG A 68 -17.55 -20.43 -8.23
C ARG A 68 -18.76 -20.79 -9.09
N PHE A 69 -18.60 -21.83 -9.90
CA PHE A 69 -19.69 -22.44 -10.65
C PHE A 69 -20.18 -23.71 -9.94
N TYR A 70 -21.50 -23.94 -9.90
CA TYR A 70 -22.06 -25.14 -9.27
C TYR A 70 -21.81 -26.38 -10.15
N GLY A 71 -20.99 -27.31 -9.65
CA GLY A 71 -20.60 -28.52 -10.39
C GLY A 71 -21.53 -29.71 -10.24
N GLY A 72 -22.81 -29.51 -9.88
CA GLY A 72 -23.79 -30.61 -9.72
C GLY A 72 -23.82 -31.30 -8.36
N ILE A 73 -22.80 -31.10 -7.50
CA ILE A 73 -22.73 -31.69 -6.16
C ILE A 73 -22.47 -30.62 -5.10
N LYS A 74 -23.17 -30.71 -3.96
CA LYS A 74 -22.98 -29.82 -2.80
C LYS A 74 -21.73 -30.22 -2.02
N LEU A 75 -20.87 -29.24 -1.74
CA LEU A 75 -19.62 -29.43 -0.98
C LEU A 75 -19.82 -29.47 0.54
N GLY A 76 -20.98 -29.00 1.03
CA GLY A 76 -21.20 -28.73 2.45
C GLY A 76 -20.36 -27.54 2.95
N ALA A 77 -20.66 -27.04 4.15
CA ALA A 77 -20.02 -25.84 4.70
C ALA A 77 -18.50 -25.96 4.80
N GLY A 78 -17.99 -27.09 5.32
CA GLY A 78 -16.55 -27.33 5.42
C GLY A 78 -15.85 -27.46 4.07
N GLY A 79 -16.55 -27.99 3.05
CA GLY A 79 -16.02 -28.07 1.70
C GLY A 79 -15.93 -26.70 1.02
N LEU A 80 -16.94 -25.84 1.20
CA LEU A 80 -16.92 -24.45 0.72
C LEU A 80 -15.79 -23.66 1.36
N VAL A 81 -15.64 -23.74 2.69
CA VAL A 81 -14.55 -23.07 3.42
C VAL A 81 -13.18 -23.44 2.84
N ARG A 82 -12.93 -24.73 2.60
CA ARG A 82 -11.66 -25.17 2.00
C ARG A 82 -11.50 -24.72 0.55
N ALA A 83 -12.57 -24.74 -0.25
CA ALA A 83 -12.51 -24.34 -1.65
C ALA A 83 -12.19 -22.84 -1.80
N TYR A 84 -12.93 -21.96 -1.11
CA TYR A 84 -12.74 -20.51 -1.20
C TYR A 84 -11.41 -20.06 -0.61
N GLY A 85 -11.08 -20.53 0.61
CA GLY A 85 -9.82 -20.18 1.26
C GLY A 85 -8.61 -20.74 0.52
N GLY A 86 -8.71 -21.97 -0.01
CA GLY A 86 -7.65 -22.61 -0.80
C GLY A 86 -7.39 -21.86 -2.10
N ALA A 87 -8.43 -21.61 -2.90
CA ALA A 87 -8.29 -20.87 -4.16
C ALA A 87 -7.70 -19.47 -3.97
N ALA A 88 -8.15 -18.74 -2.93
CA ALA A 88 -7.59 -17.44 -2.58
C ALA A 88 -6.10 -17.54 -2.23
N ARG A 89 -5.71 -18.49 -1.38
CA ARG A 89 -4.32 -18.67 -0.97
C ARG A 89 -3.40 -19.02 -2.14
N ASP A 90 -3.83 -19.93 -3.01
CA ASP A 90 -3.04 -20.35 -4.16
C ASP A 90 -2.81 -19.16 -5.12
N CYS A 91 -3.85 -18.36 -5.35
CA CYS A 91 -3.78 -17.12 -6.13
C CYS A 91 -2.79 -16.11 -5.52
N LEU A 92 -2.91 -15.85 -4.21
CA LEU A 92 -2.04 -14.90 -3.50
C LEU A 92 -0.57 -15.32 -3.49
N ARG A 93 -0.30 -16.63 -3.39
CA ARG A 93 1.06 -17.18 -3.43
C ARG A 93 1.69 -17.01 -4.81
N ALA A 94 0.93 -17.30 -5.87
CA ALA A 94 1.38 -17.18 -7.24
C ALA A 94 1.53 -15.72 -7.71
N ALA A 95 0.76 -14.79 -7.13
CA ALA A 95 0.82 -13.38 -7.51
C ALA A 95 2.18 -12.74 -7.18
N PRO A 96 2.76 -11.92 -8.08
CA PRO A 96 3.95 -11.13 -7.76
C PRO A 96 3.64 -10.13 -6.63
N LYS A 97 4.58 -9.99 -5.69
CA LYS A 97 4.43 -9.15 -4.49
C LYS A 97 5.47 -8.04 -4.50
N ARG A 98 5.10 -6.85 -4.02
CA ARG A 98 6.01 -5.72 -3.84
C ARG A 98 5.81 -5.15 -2.44
N GLN A 99 6.92 -4.81 -1.78
CA GLN A 99 6.88 -4.07 -0.53
C GLN A 99 6.33 -2.67 -0.77
N MET A 100 5.32 -2.28 0.00
CA MET A 100 4.75 -0.95 -0.02
C MET A 100 5.16 -0.22 1.26
N THR A 101 6.05 0.75 1.13
CA THR A 101 6.55 1.55 2.25
C THR A 101 5.81 2.89 2.27
N PRO A 102 5.11 3.24 3.36
CA PRO A 102 4.45 4.54 3.47
C PRO A 102 5.46 5.68 3.31
N GLN A 103 5.10 6.65 2.48
CA GLN A 103 5.90 7.85 2.24
C GLN A 103 5.18 9.07 2.83
N VAL A 104 5.97 10.05 3.24
CA VAL A 104 5.55 11.36 3.74
C VAL A 104 6.26 12.43 2.94
N GLN A 105 5.54 13.52 2.66
CA GLN A 105 6.16 14.72 2.10
C GLN A 105 6.52 15.68 3.22
N LEU A 106 7.76 16.18 3.17
CA LEU A 106 8.28 17.16 4.11
C LEU A 106 8.61 18.44 3.36
N ARG A 107 8.21 19.57 3.91
CA ARG A 107 8.65 20.90 3.50
C ARG A 107 9.73 21.40 4.44
N LEU A 108 10.78 21.98 3.86
CA LEU A 108 11.85 22.63 4.60
C LEU A 108 12.06 24.04 4.05
N GLN A 109 12.27 24.99 4.94
CA GLN A 109 12.80 26.30 4.59
C GLN A 109 14.26 26.36 5.05
N VAL A 110 15.19 26.57 4.11
CA VAL A 110 16.62 26.42 4.35
C VAL A 110 17.36 27.70 3.95
N PRO A 111 17.94 28.44 4.90
CA PRO A 111 18.85 29.54 4.59
C PRO A 111 20.03 29.09 3.72
N PHE A 112 20.51 29.93 2.80
CA PHE A 112 21.56 29.58 1.85
C PHE A 112 22.84 29.06 2.52
N GLU A 113 23.20 29.63 3.67
CA GLU A 113 24.39 29.24 4.43
C GLU A 113 24.28 27.85 5.08
N LEU A 114 23.06 27.29 5.15
CA LEU A 114 22.77 25.98 5.74
C LEU A 114 22.54 24.89 4.69
N LEU A 115 22.60 25.19 3.40
CA LEU A 115 22.46 24.19 2.34
C LEU A 115 23.54 23.10 2.42
N GLY A 116 24.77 23.50 2.76
CA GLY A 116 25.93 22.60 2.89
C GLY A 116 25.68 21.41 3.82
N PRO A 117 25.26 21.61 5.09
CA PRO A 117 24.91 20.50 5.98
C PRO A 117 23.56 19.83 5.66
N VAL A 118 22.59 20.53 5.05
CA VAL A 118 21.24 19.99 4.82
C VAL A 118 21.20 18.96 3.68
N TYR A 119 21.80 19.22 2.52
CA TYR A 119 21.71 18.27 1.39
C TYR A 119 22.30 16.88 1.70
N PRO A 120 23.48 16.75 2.35
CA PRO A 120 24.02 15.45 2.71
C PRO A 120 23.11 14.69 3.68
N LEU A 121 22.45 15.39 4.61
CA LEU A 121 21.50 14.75 5.53
C LEU A 121 20.27 14.21 4.80
N LEU A 122 19.74 14.96 3.83
CA LEU A 122 18.64 14.49 2.98
C LEU A 122 19.04 13.20 2.25
N GLU A 123 20.22 13.19 1.63
CA GLU A 123 20.73 12.01 0.90
C GLU A 123 20.98 10.81 1.83
N GLN A 124 21.63 11.03 2.98
CA GLN A 124 21.92 10.00 3.98
C GLN A 124 20.64 9.31 4.50
N HIS A 125 19.55 10.05 4.64
CA HIS A 125 18.27 9.50 5.08
C HIS A 125 17.42 8.94 3.92
N GLY A 126 17.88 9.08 2.68
CA GLY A 126 17.17 8.64 1.48
C GLY A 126 15.96 9.52 1.13
N ALA A 127 15.98 10.80 1.53
CA ALA A 127 14.95 11.77 1.15
C ALA A 127 15.10 12.14 -0.34
N GLN A 128 14.02 11.99 -1.09
CA GLN A 128 13.98 12.29 -2.52
C GLN A 128 13.44 13.68 -2.75
N LYS A 129 14.26 14.58 -3.30
CA LYS A 129 13.84 15.94 -3.66
C LYS A 129 12.74 15.90 -4.74
N GLN A 130 11.62 16.56 -4.48
CA GLN A 130 10.47 16.69 -5.38
C GLN A 130 10.43 18.09 -5.99
N GLU A 131 10.51 19.12 -5.15
CA GLU A 131 10.47 20.51 -5.56
C GLU A 131 11.55 21.32 -4.84
N GLU A 132 12.04 22.35 -5.52
CA GLU A 132 13.05 23.26 -5.02
C GLU A 132 12.80 24.64 -5.62
N SER A 133 12.59 25.64 -4.76
CA SER A 133 12.43 27.02 -5.17
C SER A 133 13.36 27.92 -4.37
N TYR A 134 13.83 28.97 -5.04
CA TYR A 134 14.79 29.92 -4.51
C TYR A 134 14.06 31.22 -4.20
N ASP A 135 14.28 31.73 -2.99
CA ASP A 135 13.79 33.01 -2.52
C ASP A 135 14.99 33.83 -2.04
N ASP A 136 15.19 35.00 -2.63
CA ASP A 136 16.34 35.86 -2.35
C ASP A 136 16.39 36.34 -0.88
N ALA A 137 15.24 36.40 -0.19
CA ALA A 137 15.13 36.83 1.20
C ALA A 137 15.02 35.66 2.18
N ALA A 138 14.42 34.53 1.78
CA ALA A 138 14.09 33.42 2.66
C ALA A 138 14.97 32.16 2.46
N GLY A 139 15.86 32.14 1.47
CA GLY A 139 16.70 30.99 1.16
C GLY A 139 16.01 30.02 0.19
N VAL A 140 16.15 28.71 0.42
CA VAL A 140 15.60 27.66 -0.44
C VAL A 140 14.41 26.99 0.24
N SER A 141 13.29 26.90 -0.48
CA SER A 141 12.17 26.05 -0.09
C SER A 141 12.31 24.69 -0.76
N LEU A 142 12.36 23.62 0.04
CA LEU A 142 12.50 22.25 -0.44
C LEU A 142 11.25 21.45 -0.09
N VAL A 143 10.76 20.68 -1.07
CA VAL A 143 9.82 19.59 -0.81
C VAL A 143 10.52 18.27 -1.08
N VAL A 144 10.53 17.39 -0.09
CA VAL A 144 11.16 16.07 -0.18
C VAL A 144 10.16 14.97 0.17
N LEU A 145 10.28 13.83 -0.50
CA LEU A 145 9.55 12.60 -0.20
C LEU A 145 10.46 11.68 0.60
N LEU A 146 9.96 11.15 1.72
CA LEU A 146 10.72 10.28 2.60
C LEU A 146 9.84 9.14 3.11
N GLU A 147 10.46 8.01 3.43
CA GLU A 147 9.79 6.94 4.18
C GLU A 147 9.28 7.46 5.54
N ALA A 148 8.00 7.24 5.84
CA ALA A 148 7.34 7.80 7.03
C ALA A 148 8.07 7.46 8.34
N GLY A 149 8.60 6.24 8.45
CA GLY A 149 9.37 5.80 9.63
C GLY A 149 10.69 6.55 9.85
N LYS A 150 11.20 7.29 8.86
CA LYS A 150 12.46 8.04 8.92
C LYS A 150 12.27 9.54 9.16
N ALA A 151 11.05 10.06 9.11
CA ALA A 151 10.78 11.48 9.23
C ALA A 151 11.32 12.09 10.53
N GLN A 152 11.08 11.43 11.66
CA GLN A 152 11.53 11.94 12.95
C GLN A 152 13.06 11.90 13.10
N ALA A 153 13.72 10.88 12.54
CA ALA A 153 15.17 10.79 12.54
C ALA A 153 15.80 11.91 11.69
N LEU A 154 15.26 12.17 10.50
CA LEU A 154 15.70 13.28 9.66
C LEU A 154 15.47 14.64 10.35
N SER A 155 14.29 14.87 10.94
CA SER A 155 13.99 16.12 11.65
C SER A 155 14.94 16.36 12.83
N ALA A 156 15.29 15.32 13.58
CA ALA A 156 16.28 15.42 14.67
C ALA A 156 17.68 15.75 14.13
N ALA A 157 18.13 15.09 13.06
CA ALA A 157 19.44 15.35 12.44
C ALA A 157 19.55 16.76 11.86
N LEU A 158 18.48 17.27 11.23
CA LEU A 158 18.41 18.64 10.72
C LEU A 158 18.47 19.66 11.86
N ALA A 159 17.74 19.43 12.96
CA ALA A 159 17.77 20.31 14.11
C ALA A 159 19.18 20.37 14.74
N ASP A 160 19.86 19.23 14.89
CA ASP A 160 21.22 19.15 15.43
C ASP A 160 22.23 19.91 14.54
N ALA A 161 22.24 19.61 13.24
CA ALA A 161 23.20 20.19 12.30
C ALA A 161 22.99 21.69 12.03
N THR A 162 21.79 22.21 12.28
CA THR A 162 21.43 23.61 11.98
C THR A 162 21.19 24.46 13.22
N SER A 163 21.40 23.90 14.42
CA SER A 163 21.04 24.52 15.70
C SER A 163 19.55 24.93 15.75
N GLY A 164 18.68 24.08 15.19
CA GLY A 164 17.22 24.25 15.16
C GLY A 164 16.69 25.25 14.14
N ARG A 165 17.56 25.84 13.30
CA ARG A 165 17.17 26.84 12.28
C ARG A 165 16.42 26.25 11.10
N VAL A 166 16.61 24.96 10.81
CA VAL A 166 15.86 24.24 9.78
C VAL A 166 15.00 23.17 10.43
N GLN A 167 13.72 23.16 10.08
CA GLN A 167 12.76 22.18 10.55
C GLN A 167 12.04 21.56 9.35
N ALA A 168 11.75 20.27 9.44
CA ALA A 168 10.95 19.55 8.46
C ALA A 168 9.49 19.56 8.92
N GLU A 169 8.62 20.19 8.14
CA GLU A 169 7.18 20.19 8.35
C GLU A 169 6.54 19.13 7.45
N THR A 170 5.68 18.27 8.01
CA THR A 170 4.90 17.34 7.19
C THR A 170 3.81 18.08 6.44
N ILE A 171 3.73 17.89 5.13
CA ILE A 171 2.69 18.45 4.28
C ILE A 171 1.84 17.33 3.68
N GLY A 172 0.51 17.46 3.77
CA GLY A 172 -0.46 16.46 3.30
C GLY A 172 -1.36 15.93 4.41
#